data_AF-A0A4Q3DGG6-F1
#
_entry.id   AF-A0A4Q3DGG6-F1
#
_cell.length_a   1.000
_cell.length_b   1.000
_cell.length_c   1.000
_cell.angle_alpha   90.00
_cell.angle_beta   90.00
_cell.angle_gamma   90.00
#
_symmetry.space_group_name_H-M   'P 1'
#
loop_
_entity.id
_entity.type
_entity.pdbx_description
1 polymer ?
#
loop_
_entity_poly.entity_id
_entity_poly.type
_entity_poly.pdbx_seq_one_letter_code
_entity_poly.pdbx_strand_id
1 'polypeptide(L)'
;EETPAPDGEEYFVMALYFASGRWGNGKGIYNYHAWADKILTAIRHHPYKSGKTKFGNRNISAMVNEAHKMIRFVPGIDGGDFTDPSYHLPAFYELWSRWGPKADRAFWAAAADSSRNYFQKATNPETGLAPDYGNFDGTPHYVEWNKSAVNFSFDSWRTASNWSVDWSWWHKDPREQQLSNKIQTFFALKGIDSYGCQFTLDGRETLDNRHAGGLIASNAVTALAADNPFAKNYVAALWNAPVPQILVERYYDGLLYLMSMLHCSGRYRIYQPK
;
A
#
# COMPACT_ATOMS: atom_id res chain seq x y z
N GLU A 1 10.80 13.06 13.12
CA GLU A 1 9.94 12.10 13.83
C GLU A 1 10.79 10.90 14.26
N GLU A 2 10.45 10.22 15.37
CA GLU A 2 11.08 8.96 15.81
C GLU A 2 10.05 7.81 15.90
N THR A 3 8.79 8.05 15.52
CA THR A 3 7.80 7.00 15.27
C THR A 3 7.92 6.44 13.84
N PRO A 4 7.67 5.15 13.64
CA PRO A 4 7.71 4.51 12.34
C PRO A 4 6.49 4.86 11.47
N ALA A 5 6.64 4.67 10.15
CA ALA A 5 5.56 4.60 9.17
C ALA A 5 5.35 3.12 8.82
N PRO A 6 4.24 2.49 9.27
CA PRO A 6 4.09 1.04 9.26
C PRO A 6 4.26 0.35 7.90
N ASP A 7 3.89 0.98 6.79
CA ASP A 7 4.14 0.44 5.44
C ASP A 7 5.62 0.10 5.22
N GLY A 8 6.53 0.91 5.75
CA GLY A 8 7.96 0.62 5.76
C GLY A 8 8.28 -0.72 6.41
N GLU A 9 7.78 -0.98 7.61
CA GLU A 9 7.96 -2.26 8.30
C GLU A 9 7.33 -3.44 7.55
N GLU A 10 6.17 -3.24 6.91
CA GLU A 10 5.52 -4.28 6.11
C GLU A 10 6.39 -4.69 4.90
N TYR A 11 6.93 -3.71 4.18
CA TYR A 11 7.87 -3.97 3.07
C TYR A 11 9.21 -4.55 3.57
N PHE A 12 9.73 -4.12 4.72
CA PHE A 12 10.94 -4.72 5.31
C PHE A 12 10.74 -6.19 5.63
N VAL A 13 9.64 -6.56 6.30
CA VAL A 13 9.33 -7.95 6.62
C VAL A 13 9.25 -8.78 5.34
N MET A 14 8.50 -8.30 4.34
CA MET A 14 8.29 -9.07 3.12
C MET A 14 9.59 -9.23 2.32
N ALA A 15 10.38 -8.17 2.19
CA ALA A 15 11.67 -8.21 1.54
C ALA A 15 12.66 -9.16 2.23
N LEU A 16 12.65 -9.22 3.57
CA LEU A 16 13.50 -10.13 4.35
C LEU A 16 13.08 -11.60 4.15
N TYR A 17 11.78 -11.92 4.16
CA TYR A 17 11.32 -13.27 3.81
C TYR A 17 11.75 -13.65 2.38
N PHE A 18 11.61 -12.75 1.40
CA PHE A 18 12.09 -13.01 0.04
C PHE A 18 13.61 -13.15 -0.04
N ALA A 19 14.37 -12.38 0.73
CA ALA A 19 15.83 -12.52 0.82
C ALA A 19 16.22 -13.90 1.37
N SER A 20 15.56 -14.39 2.41
CA SER A 20 15.71 -15.77 2.91
C SER A 20 15.45 -16.79 1.79
N GLY A 21 14.37 -16.63 1.03
CA GLY A 21 14.04 -17.54 -0.07
C GLY A 21 15.06 -17.54 -1.21
N ARG A 22 15.55 -16.36 -1.59
CA ARG A 22 16.51 -16.22 -2.69
C ARG A 22 17.92 -16.62 -2.31
N TRP A 23 18.39 -16.21 -1.13
CA TRP A 23 19.80 -16.25 -0.77
C TRP A 23 20.11 -17.15 0.43
N GLY A 24 19.09 -17.65 1.14
CA GLY A 24 19.26 -18.36 2.41
C GLY A 24 19.60 -17.39 3.56
N ASN A 25 19.73 -17.93 4.76
CA ASN A 25 19.96 -17.13 5.98
C ASN A 25 21.44 -17.12 6.37
N GLY A 26 21.98 -15.92 6.57
CA GLY A 26 23.32 -15.69 7.12
C GLY A 26 23.34 -15.62 8.65
N LYS A 27 24.34 -14.95 9.22
CA LYS A 27 24.49 -14.71 10.66
C LYS A 27 24.12 -13.26 11.03
N GLY A 28 23.76 -13.02 12.29
CA GLY A 28 23.51 -11.68 12.82
C GLY A 28 22.40 -10.96 12.05
N ILE A 29 22.70 -9.76 11.53
CA ILE A 29 21.74 -8.97 10.74
C ILE A 29 21.38 -9.60 9.38
N TYR A 30 22.16 -10.56 8.90
CA TYR A 30 21.90 -11.28 7.64
C TYR A 30 21.11 -12.58 7.83
N ASN A 31 20.66 -12.88 9.06
CA ASN A 31 19.65 -13.93 9.26
C ASN A 31 18.27 -13.38 8.91
N TYR A 32 17.97 -13.29 7.62
CA TYR A 32 16.80 -12.56 7.11
C TYR A 32 15.48 -13.09 7.66
N HIS A 33 15.31 -14.42 7.71
CA HIS A 33 14.11 -15.04 8.24
C HIS A 33 13.87 -14.68 9.71
N ALA A 34 14.91 -14.77 10.55
CA ALA A 34 14.80 -14.42 11.96
C ALA A 34 14.47 -12.94 12.18
N TRP A 35 15.00 -12.04 11.33
CA TRP A 35 14.65 -10.62 11.39
C TRP A 35 13.23 -10.34 10.89
N ALA A 36 12.79 -11.02 9.84
CA ALA A 36 11.40 -10.92 9.36
C ALA A 36 10.43 -11.33 10.47
N ASP A 37 10.64 -12.48 11.11
CA ASP A 37 9.82 -12.95 12.24
C ASP A 37 9.84 -11.95 13.41
N LYS A 38 11.02 -11.45 13.78
CA LYS A 38 11.16 -10.51 14.90
C LYS A 38 10.42 -9.20 14.64
N ILE A 39 10.54 -8.63 13.44
CA ILE A 39 9.86 -7.39 13.07
C ILE A 39 8.35 -7.64 12.98
N LEU A 40 7.91 -8.72 12.32
CA LEU A 40 6.50 -9.06 12.19
C LEU A 40 5.81 -9.30 13.54
N THR A 41 6.49 -9.98 14.47
CA THR A 41 6.03 -10.11 15.86
C THR A 41 5.94 -8.73 16.53
N ALA A 42 6.88 -7.81 16.31
CA ALA A 42 6.81 -6.47 16.87
C ALA A 42 5.66 -5.64 16.26
N ILE A 43 5.42 -5.70 14.95
CA ILE A 43 4.28 -5.07 14.27
C ILE A 43 2.97 -5.40 15.02
N ARG A 44 2.79 -6.67 15.40
CA ARG A 44 1.56 -7.13 16.06
C ARG A 44 1.55 -6.98 17.58
N HIS A 45 2.66 -7.26 18.25
CA HIS A 45 2.72 -7.45 19.71
C HIS A 45 3.53 -6.38 20.44
N HIS A 46 3.93 -5.29 19.79
CA HIS A 46 4.64 -4.22 20.49
C HIS A 46 3.76 -3.69 21.63
N PRO A 47 4.22 -3.78 22.90
CA PRO A 47 3.41 -3.35 24.03
C PRO A 47 3.25 -1.83 24.00
N TYR A 48 2.22 -1.31 24.67
CA TYR A 48 2.13 0.12 24.87
C TYR A 48 3.38 0.62 25.61
N LYS A 49 4.06 1.62 25.06
CA LYS A 49 5.25 2.25 25.67
C LYS A 49 5.14 3.75 25.59
N SER A 50 5.43 4.41 26.70
CA SER A 50 5.64 5.86 26.78
C SER A 50 7.14 6.14 26.91
N GLY A 51 7.65 7.12 26.17
CA GLY A 51 9.06 7.48 26.24
C GLY A 51 9.37 8.84 25.63
N LYS A 52 10.50 9.42 26.06
CA LYS A 52 11.01 10.67 25.50
C LYS A 52 11.72 10.41 24.18
N THR A 53 11.35 11.16 23.16
CA THR A 53 11.99 11.21 21.84
C THR A 53 12.64 12.58 21.63
N LYS A 54 13.40 12.74 20.55
CA LYS A 54 13.89 14.06 20.09
C LYS A 54 12.76 15.04 19.78
N PHE A 55 11.54 14.53 19.56
CA PHE A 55 10.35 15.30 19.19
C PHE A 55 9.33 15.40 20.35
N GLY A 56 9.77 15.15 21.59
CA GLY A 56 8.94 15.18 22.79
C GLY A 56 8.54 13.78 23.26
N ASN A 57 7.63 13.70 24.23
CA ASN A 57 7.13 12.40 24.65
C ASN A 57 6.27 11.78 23.54
N ARG A 58 6.42 10.47 23.37
CA ARG A 58 5.60 9.65 22.47
C ARG A 58 5.06 8.46 23.24
N ASN A 59 3.83 8.10 22.91
CA ASN A 59 3.19 6.88 23.34
C ASN A 59 2.97 6.04 22.07
N ILE A 60 3.46 4.81 22.06
CA ILE A 60 3.36 3.91 20.90
C ILE A 60 2.83 2.55 21.34
N SER A 61 2.11 1.90 20.45
CA SER A 61 1.57 0.55 20.61
C SER A 61 1.95 -0.32 19.39
N ALA A 62 1.31 -1.48 19.25
CA ALA A 62 1.36 -2.28 18.04
C ALA A 62 0.95 -1.45 16.81
N MET A 63 1.49 -1.81 15.64
CA MET A 63 1.16 -1.17 14.37
C MET A 63 -0.16 -1.68 13.77
N VAL A 64 -0.82 -2.64 14.40
CA VAL A 64 -2.12 -3.15 13.98
C VAL A 64 -3.19 -2.89 15.04
N ASN A 65 -4.41 -2.66 14.58
CA ASN A 65 -5.60 -2.69 15.41
C ASN A 65 -6.12 -4.14 15.51
N GLU A 66 -6.14 -4.69 16.72
CA GLU A 66 -6.57 -6.07 16.96
C GLU A 66 -8.09 -6.28 16.77
N ALA A 67 -8.94 -5.28 16.95
CA ALA A 67 -10.38 -5.45 16.74
C ALA A 67 -10.72 -5.52 15.24
N HIS A 68 -10.13 -4.63 14.45
CA HIS A 68 -10.39 -4.52 13.01
C HIS A 68 -9.52 -5.46 12.15
N LYS A 69 -8.41 -5.97 12.71
CA LYS A 69 -7.38 -6.74 11.98
C LYS A 69 -6.79 -5.92 10.83
N MET A 70 -6.46 -4.66 11.11
CA MET A 70 -5.98 -3.70 10.11
C MET A 70 -4.69 -3.05 10.60
N ILE A 71 -3.79 -2.73 9.66
CA ILE A 71 -2.62 -1.88 9.93
C ILE A 71 -3.09 -0.48 10.34
N ARG A 72 -2.29 0.23 11.14
CA ARG A 72 -2.51 1.62 11.55
C ARG A 72 -1.71 2.55 10.66
N PHE A 73 -2.13 3.81 10.58
CA PHE A 73 -1.33 4.87 9.97
C PHE A 73 -0.04 5.12 10.77
N VAL A 74 -0.13 5.15 12.10
CA VAL A 74 1.01 5.22 13.02
C VAL A 74 0.73 4.41 14.28
N PRO A 75 1.75 3.91 15.01
CA PRO A 75 1.55 3.20 16.27
C PRO A 75 1.12 4.11 17.43
N GLY A 76 1.12 5.43 17.25
CA GLY A 76 0.74 6.43 18.24
C GLY A 76 -0.79 6.58 18.38
N ILE A 77 -1.44 5.60 19.03
CA ILE A 77 -2.90 5.50 19.10
C ILE A 77 -3.60 6.71 19.73
N ASP A 78 -2.91 7.44 20.62
CA ASP A 78 -3.45 8.64 21.27
C ASP A 78 -3.74 9.79 20.28
N GLY A 79 -3.19 9.71 19.06
CA GLY A 79 -3.39 10.68 17.98
C GLY A 79 -4.62 10.43 17.10
N GLY A 80 -5.45 9.41 17.38
CA GLY A 80 -6.73 9.21 16.69
C GLY A 80 -7.04 7.78 16.20
N ASP A 81 -6.20 6.78 16.51
CA ASP A 81 -6.27 5.36 16.09
C ASP A 81 -7.03 5.11 14.76
N PHE A 82 -6.34 5.27 13.63
CA PHE A 82 -6.88 5.15 12.27
C PHE A 82 -5.86 4.48 11.32
N THR A 83 -6.22 4.34 10.04
CA THR A 83 -5.42 3.65 9.01
C THR A 83 -5.21 4.47 7.74
N ASP A 84 -4.52 3.89 6.77
CA ASP A 84 -4.22 4.45 5.45
C ASP A 84 -4.48 3.36 4.40
N PRO A 85 -5.42 3.56 3.44
CA PRO A 85 -5.73 2.55 2.42
C PRO A 85 -4.49 2.04 1.67
N SER A 86 -3.48 2.87 1.49
CA SER A 86 -2.25 2.50 0.79
C SER A 86 -1.32 1.59 1.59
N TYR A 87 -1.54 1.42 2.90
CA TYR A 87 -0.76 0.52 3.76
C TYR A 87 -1.38 -0.89 3.80
N HIS A 88 -2.61 -1.07 3.32
CA HIS A 88 -3.22 -2.38 3.25
C HIS A 88 -2.56 -3.24 2.16
N LEU A 89 -1.87 -4.30 2.58
CA LEU A 89 -1.09 -5.20 1.71
C LEU A 89 -1.56 -6.66 1.86
N PRO A 90 -2.82 -7.01 1.49
CA PRO A 90 -3.33 -8.37 1.65
C PRO A 90 -2.48 -9.42 0.93
N ALA A 91 -1.81 -9.04 -0.17
CA ALA A 91 -0.87 -9.90 -0.88
C ALA A 91 0.27 -10.39 0.02
N PHE A 92 0.78 -9.52 0.90
CA PHE A 92 1.84 -9.84 1.86
C PHE A 92 1.27 -10.57 3.08
N TYR A 93 0.09 -10.18 3.56
CA TYR A 93 -0.56 -10.81 4.70
C TYR A 93 -0.88 -12.29 4.43
N GLU A 94 -1.24 -12.63 3.20
CA GLU A 94 -1.34 -14.02 2.74
C GLU A 94 -0.02 -14.77 2.95
N LEU A 95 1.11 -14.20 2.55
CA LEU A 95 2.42 -14.83 2.76
C LEU A 95 2.78 -14.94 4.25
N TRP A 96 2.46 -13.93 5.05
CA TRP A 96 2.69 -13.96 6.50
C TRP A 96 1.81 -14.99 7.22
N SER A 97 0.60 -15.23 6.73
CA SER A 97 -0.26 -16.32 7.24
C SER A 97 0.29 -17.72 6.93
N ARG A 98 1.18 -17.85 5.93
CA ARG A 98 1.84 -19.12 5.57
C ARG A 98 3.19 -19.30 6.26
N TRP A 99 3.99 -18.24 6.31
CA TRP A 99 5.41 -18.32 6.66
C TRP A 99 5.74 -17.72 8.02
N GLY A 100 5.00 -16.71 8.44
CA GLY A 100 5.29 -15.99 9.68
C GLY A 100 5.13 -16.83 10.94
N PRO A 101 5.38 -16.22 12.12
CA PRO A 101 5.29 -16.89 13.41
C PRO A 101 3.98 -17.67 13.56
N LYS A 102 4.07 -18.96 13.91
CA LYS A 102 2.92 -19.88 13.89
C LYS A 102 1.73 -19.37 14.69
N ALA A 103 1.97 -18.71 15.83
CA ALA A 103 0.93 -18.13 16.69
C ALA A 103 0.17 -16.96 16.03
N ASP A 104 0.76 -16.32 15.01
CA ASP A 104 0.23 -15.12 14.37
C ASP A 104 -0.45 -15.37 13.03
N ARG A 105 -0.31 -16.57 12.47
CA ARG A 105 -0.80 -16.89 11.13
C ARG A 105 -2.29 -16.64 10.93
N ALA A 106 -3.11 -17.00 11.93
CA ALA A 106 -4.56 -16.79 11.89
C ALA A 106 -4.93 -15.29 11.86
N PHE A 107 -4.15 -14.45 12.55
CA PHE A 107 -4.35 -13.00 12.50
C PHE A 107 -4.05 -12.46 11.10
N TRP A 108 -2.93 -12.86 10.49
CA TRP A 108 -2.56 -12.38 9.16
C TRP A 108 -3.50 -12.87 8.06
N ALA A 109 -4.05 -14.08 8.19
CA ALA A 109 -5.13 -14.54 7.31
C ALA A 109 -6.37 -13.63 7.43
N ALA A 110 -6.79 -13.31 8.65
CA ALA A 110 -7.90 -12.40 8.90
C ALA A 110 -7.60 -10.97 8.42
N ALA A 111 -6.36 -10.49 8.57
CA ALA A 111 -5.95 -9.17 8.10
C ALA A 111 -5.98 -9.04 6.57
N ALA A 112 -5.65 -10.12 5.84
CA ALA A 112 -5.81 -10.17 4.39
C ALA A 112 -7.29 -9.98 3.99
N ASP A 113 -8.18 -10.74 4.63
CA ASP A 113 -9.62 -10.65 4.35
C ASP A 113 -10.22 -9.30 4.80
N SER A 114 -9.78 -8.75 5.93
CA SER A 114 -10.16 -7.41 6.39
C SER A 114 -9.75 -6.33 5.38
N SER A 115 -8.55 -6.43 4.81
CA SER A 115 -8.02 -5.45 3.87
C SER A 115 -8.74 -5.46 2.51
N ARG A 116 -9.04 -6.65 1.99
CA ARG A 116 -9.89 -6.80 0.79
C ARG A 116 -11.25 -6.13 0.97
N ASN A 117 -11.89 -6.37 2.13
CA ASN A 117 -13.15 -5.72 2.48
C ASN A 117 -13.00 -4.22 2.73
N TYR A 118 -11.86 -3.78 3.23
CA TYR A 118 -11.56 -2.38 3.48
C TYR A 118 -11.50 -1.57 2.18
N PHE A 119 -10.83 -2.08 1.15
CA PHE A 119 -10.77 -1.41 -0.15
C PHE A 119 -12.16 -1.06 -0.68
N GLN A 120 -13.12 -1.98 -0.56
CA GLN A 120 -14.50 -1.75 -1.00
C GLN A 120 -15.21 -0.61 -0.26
N LYS A 121 -14.82 -0.36 1.00
CA LYS A 121 -15.40 0.71 1.84
C LYS A 121 -14.66 2.03 1.67
N ALA A 122 -13.34 1.98 1.49
CA ALA A 122 -12.47 3.14 1.43
C ALA A 122 -12.46 3.85 0.07
N THR A 123 -12.84 3.15 -1.00
CA THR A 123 -12.88 3.73 -2.35
C THR A 123 -14.24 4.34 -2.66
N ASN A 124 -14.25 5.46 -3.37
CA ASN A 124 -15.47 5.98 -3.99
C ASN A 124 -16.03 4.96 -4.99
N PRO A 125 -17.35 4.66 -4.93
CA PRO A 125 -17.94 3.57 -5.71
C PRO A 125 -18.01 3.82 -7.22
N GLU A 126 -17.90 5.07 -7.67
CA GLU A 126 -17.91 5.45 -9.08
C GLU A 126 -16.49 5.53 -9.65
N THR A 127 -15.60 6.25 -8.96
CA THR A 127 -14.26 6.56 -9.45
C THR A 127 -13.22 5.51 -9.09
N GLY A 128 -13.44 4.74 -8.02
CA GLY A 128 -12.42 3.84 -7.45
C GLY A 128 -11.29 4.56 -6.69
N LEU A 129 -11.37 5.88 -6.50
CA LEU A 129 -10.38 6.66 -5.75
C LEU A 129 -10.54 6.44 -4.24
N ALA A 130 -9.42 6.25 -3.53
CA ALA A 130 -9.36 6.20 -2.07
C ALA A 130 -8.77 7.52 -1.51
N PRO A 131 -9.00 7.83 -0.22
CA PRO A 131 -8.27 8.89 0.46
C PRO A 131 -6.84 8.45 0.80
N ASP A 132 -5.96 9.41 1.09
CA ASP A 132 -4.67 9.12 1.74
C ASP A 132 -4.93 8.48 3.12
N TYR A 133 -5.73 9.10 4.00
CA TYR A 133 -6.00 8.54 5.35
C TYR A 133 -7.47 8.12 5.49
N GLY A 134 -7.70 7.04 6.23
CA GLY A 134 -9.03 6.48 6.45
C GLY A 134 -9.24 5.95 7.87
N ASN A 135 -10.48 6.03 8.34
CA ASN A 135 -10.92 5.31 9.53
C ASN A 135 -11.05 3.82 9.21
N PHE A 136 -11.07 2.96 10.24
CA PHE A 136 -11.23 1.50 10.04
C PHE A 136 -12.57 1.09 9.41
N ASP A 137 -13.58 1.97 9.41
CA ASP A 137 -14.85 1.75 8.73
C ASP A 137 -14.83 2.10 7.23
N GLY A 138 -13.73 2.70 6.74
CA GLY A 138 -13.53 3.10 5.36
C GLY A 138 -13.82 4.58 5.08
N THR A 139 -14.33 5.34 6.04
CA THR A 139 -14.54 6.79 5.84
C THR A 139 -13.21 7.55 5.81
N PRO A 140 -13.07 8.63 5.02
CA PRO A 140 -11.86 9.45 5.03
C PRO A 140 -11.55 10.03 6.43
N HIS A 141 -10.28 10.06 6.81
CA HIS A 141 -9.85 10.57 8.11
C HIS A 141 -9.15 11.93 7.97
N TYR A 142 -9.75 12.97 8.55
CA TYR A 142 -9.19 14.32 8.54
C TYR A 142 -8.20 14.52 9.69
N VAL A 143 -7.06 15.15 9.40
CA VAL A 143 -6.11 15.64 10.39
C VAL A 143 -5.70 17.07 10.08
N GLU A 144 -5.62 17.93 11.11
CA GLU A 144 -5.36 19.37 10.92
C GLU A 144 -4.02 19.66 10.23
N TRP A 145 -3.01 18.82 10.51
CA TRP A 145 -1.65 18.97 9.97
C TRP A 145 -1.50 18.44 8.53
N ASN A 146 -2.49 17.71 8.00
CA ASN A 146 -2.57 17.30 6.59
C ASN A 146 -4.03 17.32 6.11
N LYS A 147 -4.48 18.50 5.67
CA LYS A 147 -5.87 18.69 5.22
C LYS A 147 -6.19 17.92 3.94
N SER A 148 -5.18 17.59 3.14
CA SER A 148 -5.33 16.81 1.90
C SER A 148 -5.53 15.31 2.16
N ALA A 149 -5.38 14.85 3.41
CA ALA A 149 -5.51 13.45 3.79
C ALA A 149 -6.84 12.78 3.37
N VAL A 150 -7.91 13.56 3.28
CA VAL A 150 -9.24 13.06 2.91
C VAL A 150 -9.46 12.92 1.40
N ASN A 151 -8.49 13.33 0.59
CA ASN A 151 -8.54 13.33 -0.87
C ASN A 151 -7.67 12.21 -1.44
N PHE A 152 -7.84 11.95 -2.74
CA PHE A 152 -6.89 11.14 -3.48
C PHE A 152 -5.62 11.95 -3.69
N SER A 153 -4.56 11.57 -2.98
CA SER A 153 -3.27 12.26 -2.98
C SER A 153 -2.14 11.21 -2.97
N PHE A 154 -0.93 11.59 -2.58
CA PHE A 154 0.30 10.87 -2.84
C PHE A 154 0.33 9.44 -2.27
N ASP A 155 -0.19 9.23 -1.06
CA ASP A 155 -0.22 7.90 -0.44
C ASP A 155 -1.20 7.01 -1.22
N SER A 156 -2.39 7.54 -1.53
CA SER A 156 -3.46 6.80 -2.21
C SER A 156 -3.12 6.36 -3.64
N TRP A 157 -2.05 6.88 -4.26
CA TRP A 157 -1.59 6.40 -5.57
C TRP A 157 -1.26 4.90 -5.56
N ARG A 158 -0.84 4.36 -4.40
CA ARG A 158 -0.43 2.95 -4.25
C ARG A 158 -1.61 2.02 -4.00
N THR A 159 -2.73 2.52 -3.46
CA THR A 159 -3.88 1.68 -3.05
C THR A 159 -4.34 0.76 -4.18
N ALA A 160 -4.44 1.30 -5.40
CA ALA A 160 -4.86 0.52 -6.56
C ALA A 160 -3.83 -0.52 -7.01
N SER A 161 -2.54 -0.23 -6.85
CA SER A 161 -1.49 -1.21 -7.08
C SER A 161 -1.61 -2.37 -6.09
N ASN A 162 -1.90 -2.11 -4.81
CA ASN A 162 -1.94 -3.13 -3.76
C ASN A 162 -3.00 -4.21 -4.02
N TRP A 163 -4.26 -3.82 -4.27
CA TRP A 163 -5.32 -4.80 -4.56
C TRP A 163 -5.09 -5.52 -5.90
N SER A 164 -4.44 -4.86 -6.86
CA SER A 164 -4.17 -5.46 -8.17
C SER A 164 -3.08 -6.54 -8.08
N VAL A 165 -2.10 -6.34 -7.21
CA VAL A 165 -1.10 -7.36 -6.87
C VAL A 165 -1.72 -8.50 -6.06
N ASP A 166 -2.61 -8.21 -5.10
CA ASP A 166 -3.33 -9.25 -4.35
C ASP A 166 -4.14 -10.15 -5.28
N TRP A 167 -4.94 -9.54 -6.15
CA TRP A 167 -5.67 -10.25 -7.20
C TRP A 167 -4.71 -11.12 -8.00
N SER A 168 -3.66 -10.55 -8.60
CA SER A 168 -2.72 -11.29 -9.45
C SER A 168 -2.08 -12.51 -8.79
N TRP A 169 -1.82 -12.44 -7.49
CA TRP A 169 -1.18 -13.54 -6.76
C TRP A 169 -2.17 -14.58 -6.23
N TRP A 170 -3.39 -14.17 -5.88
CA TRP A 170 -4.29 -15.01 -5.09
C TRP A 170 -5.66 -15.25 -5.71
N HIS A 171 -6.13 -14.36 -6.58
CA HIS A 171 -7.49 -14.36 -7.15
C HIS A 171 -8.59 -14.57 -6.09
N LYS A 172 -8.41 -14.02 -4.88
CA LYS A 172 -9.30 -14.28 -3.74
C LYS A 172 -10.48 -13.31 -3.66
N ASP A 173 -10.40 -12.13 -4.27
CA ASP A 173 -11.49 -11.16 -4.28
C ASP A 173 -11.77 -10.60 -5.69
N PRO A 174 -12.78 -11.13 -6.41
CA PRO A 174 -13.12 -10.64 -7.75
C PRO A 174 -13.59 -9.17 -7.78
N ARG A 175 -13.89 -8.57 -6.62
CA ARG A 175 -14.21 -7.13 -6.53
C ARG A 175 -12.97 -6.26 -6.78
N GLU A 176 -11.76 -6.79 -6.63
CA GLU A 176 -10.52 -6.07 -6.94
C GLU A 176 -10.36 -5.80 -8.44
N GLN A 177 -10.85 -6.71 -9.30
CA GLN A 177 -10.95 -6.45 -10.74
C GLN A 177 -11.91 -5.29 -11.03
N GLN A 178 -13.05 -5.25 -10.34
CA GLN A 178 -14.03 -4.18 -10.50
C GLN A 178 -13.47 -2.82 -10.06
N LEU A 179 -12.73 -2.77 -8.94
CA LEU A 179 -12.05 -1.54 -8.50
C LEU A 179 -11.00 -1.09 -9.52
N SER A 180 -10.20 -2.02 -10.04
CA SER A 180 -9.20 -1.74 -11.09
C SER A 180 -9.85 -1.17 -12.34
N ASN A 181 -11.01 -1.70 -12.73
CA ASN A 181 -11.74 -1.20 -13.88
C ASN A 181 -12.28 0.23 -13.68
N LYS A 182 -12.81 0.53 -12.49
CA LYS A 182 -13.34 1.86 -12.15
C LYS A 182 -12.25 2.92 -12.21
N ILE A 183 -11.12 2.69 -11.55
CA ILE A 183 -10.04 3.67 -11.50
C ILE A 183 -9.40 3.89 -12.87
N GLN A 184 -9.22 2.84 -13.67
CA GLN A 184 -8.77 2.97 -15.06
C GLN A 184 -9.77 3.75 -15.92
N THR A 185 -11.07 3.52 -15.74
CA THR A 185 -12.11 4.26 -16.48
C THR A 185 -12.10 5.74 -16.09
N PHE A 186 -11.99 6.03 -14.79
CA PHE A 186 -11.91 7.40 -14.28
C PHE A 186 -10.75 8.18 -14.92
N PHE A 187 -9.53 7.64 -14.86
CA PHE A 187 -8.35 8.31 -15.43
C PHE A 187 -8.39 8.35 -16.97
N ALA A 188 -9.03 7.39 -17.63
CA ALA A 188 -9.20 7.42 -19.09
C ALA A 188 -10.11 8.59 -19.51
N LEU A 189 -11.18 8.85 -18.74
CA LEU A 189 -12.07 9.99 -18.96
C LEU A 189 -11.40 11.35 -18.65
N LYS A 190 -10.37 11.38 -17.80
CA LYS A 190 -9.54 12.57 -17.56
C LYS A 190 -8.46 12.80 -18.64
N GLY A 191 -8.26 11.82 -19.52
CA GLY A 191 -7.21 11.82 -20.53
C GLY A 191 -5.92 11.20 -20.01
N ILE A 192 -5.56 10.03 -20.54
CA ILE A 192 -4.41 9.22 -20.07
C ILE A 192 -3.07 9.97 -20.12
N ASP A 193 -2.92 10.89 -21.07
CA ASP A 193 -1.69 11.66 -21.29
C ASP A 193 -1.66 13.02 -20.57
N SER A 194 -2.73 13.37 -19.83
CA SER A 194 -2.91 14.73 -19.29
C SER A 194 -3.63 14.83 -17.94
N TYR A 195 -4.07 13.72 -17.35
CA TYR A 195 -4.74 13.78 -16.04
C TYR A 195 -3.81 14.35 -14.96
N GLY A 196 -4.40 15.06 -13.99
CA GLY A 196 -3.71 15.56 -12.80
C GLY A 196 -3.39 14.46 -11.78
N CYS A 197 -2.75 14.81 -10.67
CA CYS A 197 -2.28 13.83 -9.69
C CYS A 197 -2.95 13.91 -8.31
N GLN A 198 -3.86 14.86 -8.09
CA GLN A 198 -4.69 14.90 -6.88
C GLN A 198 -6.14 15.26 -7.21
N PHE A 199 -7.08 14.61 -6.55
CA PHE A 199 -8.52 14.80 -6.80
C PHE A 199 -9.33 14.69 -5.51
N THR A 200 -10.49 15.35 -5.48
CA THR A 200 -11.56 14.94 -4.57
C THR A 200 -11.97 13.49 -4.90
N LEU A 201 -12.47 12.73 -3.92
CA LEU A 201 -12.77 11.31 -4.13
C LEU A 201 -13.87 11.07 -5.17
N ASP A 202 -14.80 12.02 -5.31
CA ASP A 202 -15.82 12.00 -6.37
C ASP A 202 -15.27 12.39 -7.75
N GLY A 203 -13.98 12.76 -7.83
CA GLY A 203 -13.27 13.08 -9.07
C GLY A 203 -13.71 14.38 -9.74
N ARG A 204 -14.57 15.19 -9.09
CA ARG A 204 -15.09 16.44 -9.67
C ARG A 204 -14.03 17.52 -9.73
N GLU A 205 -13.25 17.68 -8.67
CA GLU A 205 -12.19 18.67 -8.58
C GLU A 205 -10.82 18.04 -8.79
N THR A 206 -9.99 18.69 -9.61
CA THR A 206 -8.56 18.36 -9.75
C THR A 206 -7.79 19.33 -8.87
N LEU A 207 -7.23 18.83 -7.79
CA LEU A 207 -6.54 19.61 -6.76
C LEU A 207 -5.08 19.91 -7.14
N ASP A 208 -4.47 19.02 -7.92
CA ASP A 208 -3.15 19.18 -8.51
C ASP A 208 -3.19 18.63 -9.94
N ASN A 209 -2.87 19.49 -10.92
CA ASN A 209 -2.94 19.16 -12.35
C ASN A 209 -1.61 18.63 -12.92
N ARG A 210 -0.58 18.41 -12.09
CA ARG A 210 0.67 17.79 -12.56
C ARG A 210 0.41 16.37 -13.06
N HIS A 211 0.99 16.04 -14.21
CA HIS A 211 0.96 14.69 -14.75
C HIS A 211 2.14 13.88 -14.19
N ALA A 212 1.96 13.38 -12.96
CA ALA A 212 3.04 12.78 -12.17
C ALA A 212 3.41 11.37 -12.64
N GLY A 213 4.72 11.10 -12.80
CA GLY A 213 5.22 9.82 -13.28
C GLY A 213 4.92 8.66 -12.34
N GLY A 214 4.89 8.92 -11.03
CA GLY A 214 4.53 7.93 -10.02
C GLY A 214 3.10 7.43 -10.16
N LEU A 215 2.15 8.33 -10.46
CA LEU A 215 0.75 7.96 -10.67
C LEU A 215 0.53 7.25 -12.01
N ILE A 216 1.22 7.66 -13.09
CA ILE A 216 1.25 6.90 -14.34
C ILE A 216 1.71 5.46 -14.08
N ALA A 217 2.78 5.32 -13.32
CA ALA A 217 3.34 4.03 -12.97
C ALA A 217 2.38 3.19 -12.13
N SER A 218 1.79 3.74 -11.06
CA SER A 218 0.90 2.96 -10.18
C SER A 218 -0.42 2.59 -10.87
N ASN A 219 -0.95 3.46 -11.74
CA ASN A 219 -2.12 3.15 -12.56
C ASN A 219 -1.83 1.99 -13.54
N ALA A 220 -0.62 1.84 -14.06
CA ALA A 220 -0.26 0.69 -14.90
C ALA A 220 -0.36 -0.66 -14.17
N VAL A 221 -0.08 -0.70 -12.87
CA VAL A 221 -0.17 -1.93 -12.06
C VAL A 221 -1.61 -2.45 -11.99
N THR A 222 -2.62 -1.58 -12.15
CA THR A 222 -4.02 -1.99 -12.17
C THR A 222 -4.35 -2.95 -13.32
N ALA A 223 -3.54 -2.99 -14.38
CA ALA A 223 -3.67 -3.95 -15.47
C ALA A 223 -3.39 -5.41 -15.04
N LEU A 224 -2.84 -5.64 -13.84
CA LEU A 224 -2.74 -6.98 -13.26
C LEU A 224 -4.11 -7.58 -12.90
N ALA A 225 -5.12 -6.75 -12.68
CA ALA A 225 -6.46 -7.18 -12.27
C ALA A 225 -7.59 -6.72 -13.21
N ALA A 226 -7.44 -5.56 -13.84
CA ALA A 226 -8.42 -5.03 -14.78
C ALA A 226 -8.64 -5.97 -15.98
N ASP A 227 -9.90 -6.13 -16.38
CA ASP A 227 -10.32 -6.88 -17.57
C ASP A 227 -11.02 -5.97 -18.62
N ASN A 228 -10.98 -4.65 -18.40
CA ASN A 228 -11.52 -3.67 -19.34
C ASN A 228 -10.60 -3.44 -20.56
N PRO A 229 -11.08 -2.73 -21.60
CA PRO A 229 -10.28 -2.43 -22.80
C PRO A 229 -9.09 -1.47 -22.59
N PHE A 230 -9.06 -0.69 -21.50
CA PHE A 230 -8.02 0.30 -21.22
C PHE A 230 -6.76 -0.30 -20.61
N ALA A 231 -6.80 -1.52 -20.07
CA ALA A 231 -5.67 -2.12 -19.36
C ALA A 231 -4.35 -2.07 -20.14
N LYS A 232 -4.39 -2.35 -21.45
CA LYS A 232 -3.21 -2.25 -22.33
C LYS A 232 -2.69 -0.83 -22.49
N ASN A 233 -3.57 0.17 -22.48
CA ASN A 233 -3.20 1.57 -22.64
C ASN A 233 -2.38 2.05 -21.43
N TYR A 234 -2.75 1.64 -20.21
CA TYR A 234 -2.01 1.99 -19.01
C TYR A 234 -0.62 1.32 -18.95
N VAL A 235 -0.50 0.06 -19.39
CA VAL A 235 0.81 -0.59 -19.52
C VAL A 235 1.67 0.12 -20.57
N ALA A 236 1.07 0.52 -21.70
CA ALA A 236 1.76 1.30 -22.73
C ALA A 236 2.19 2.68 -22.23
N ALA A 237 1.37 3.35 -21.40
CA ALA A 237 1.71 4.63 -20.79
C ALA A 237 2.95 4.51 -19.90
N LEU A 238 3.01 3.48 -19.03
CA LEU A 238 4.23 3.20 -18.25
C LEU A 238 5.44 2.90 -19.15
N TRP A 239 5.26 2.08 -20.19
CA TRP A 239 6.33 1.73 -21.12
C TRP A 239 6.93 2.96 -21.82
N ASN A 240 6.08 3.91 -22.21
CA ASN A 240 6.50 5.14 -22.87
C ASN A 240 6.94 6.25 -21.90
N ALA A 241 6.63 6.13 -20.60
CA ALA A 241 7.00 7.11 -19.61
C ALA A 241 8.53 7.16 -19.42
N PRO A 242 9.14 8.36 -19.45
CA PRO A 242 10.56 8.49 -19.17
C PRO A 242 10.84 8.13 -17.71
N VAL A 243 12.08 7.70 -17.43
CA VAL A 243 12.54 7.51 -16.04
C VAL A 243 12.40 8.84 -15.29
N PRO A 244 11.72 8.89 -14.13
CA PRO A 244 11.56 10.12 -13.37
C PRO A 244 12.91 10.75 -12.97
N GLN A 245 13.12 12.01 -13.36
CA GLN A 245 14.40 12.72 -13.19
C GLN A 245 14.30 14.06 -12.45
N ILE A 246 13.09 14.60 -12.28
CA ILE A 246 12.83 15.90 -11.63
C ILE A 246 13.24 15.82 -10.15
N LEU A 247 14.17 16.69 -9.70
CA LEU A 247 14.81 16.59 -8.39
C LEU A 247 13.83 16.45 -7.21
N VAL A 248 12.72 17.18 -7.22
CA VAL A 248 11.76 17.19 -6.11
C VAL A 248 10.76 16.03 -6.14
N GLU A 249 10.65 15.32 -7.28
CA GLU A 249 9.63 14.26 -7.49
C GLU A 249 10.26 12.88 -7.69
N ARG A 250 11.49 12.82 -8.22
CA ARG A 250 12.15 11.59 -8.68
C ARG A 250 12.30 10.51 -7.63
N TYR A 251 12.25 10.84 -6.34
CA TYR A 251 12.32 9.84 -5.28
C TYR A 251 11.05 8.98 -5.28
N TYR A 252 9.90 9.60 -5.04
CA TYR A 252 8.65 8.87 -4.93
C TYR A 252 8.19 8.35 -6.30
N ASP A 253 8.24 9.20 -7.33
CA ASP A 253 7.92 8.80 -8.69
C ASP A 253 8.85 7.69 -9.18
N GLY A 254 10.15 7.78 -8.90
CA GLY A 254 11.14 6.78 -9.33
C GLY A 254 10.95 5.42 -8.65
N LEU A 255 10.60 5.41 -7.35
CA LEU A 255 10.30 4.17 -6.63
C LEU A 255 9.03 3.51 -7.15
N LEU A 256 7.95 4.27 -7.35
CA LEU A 256 6.71 3.76 -7.95
C LEU A 256 6.96 3.27 -9.37
N TYR A 257 7.68 4.02 -10.19
CA TYR A 257 8.09 3.63 -11.54
C TYR A 257 8.83 2.29 -11.55
N LEU A 258 9.87 2.14 -10.74
CA LEU A 258 10.67 0.91 -10.71
C LEU A 258 9.82 -0.29 -10.25
N MET A 259 9.02 -0.12 -9.20
CA MET A 259 8.14 -1.17 -8.70
C MET A 259 7.09 -1.57 -9.73
N SER A 260 6.45 -0.60 -10.39
CA SER A 260 5.47 -0.87 -11.44
C SER A 260 6.08 -1.56 -12.66
N MET A 261 7.31 -1.22 -13.05
CA MET A 261 8.04 -1.93 -14.09
C MET A 261 8.28 -3.40 -13.69
N LEU A 262 8.62 -3.69 -12.43
CA LEU A 262 8.77 -5.05 -11.95
C LEU A 262 7.44 -5.82 -11.95
N HIS A 263 6.34 -5.18 -11.54
CA HIS A 263 4.99 -5.76 -11.58
C HIS A 263 4.56 -6.07 -13.01
N CYS A 264 4.55 -5.06 -13.90
CA CYS A 264 4.04 -5.20 -15.27
C CYS A 264 4.91 -6.10 -16.16
N SER A 265 6.20 -6.28 -15.83
CA SER A 265 7.08 -7.22 -16.54
C SER A 265 7.03 -8.66 -16.00
N GLY A 266 6.22 -8.93 -14.97
CA GLY A 266 6.14 -10.24 -14.32
C GLY A 266 7.45 -10.63 -13.60
N ARG A 267 8.21 -9.64 -13.12
CA ARG A 267 9.50 -9.80 -12.43
C ARG A 267 9.41 -9.58 -10.92
N TYR A 268 8.33 -8.98 -10.42
CA TYR A 268 7.99 -9.00 -9.00
C TYR A 268 7.29 -10.32 -8.65
N ARG A 269 7.95 -11.22 -7.91
CA ARG A 269 7.52 -12.62 -7.71
C ARG A 269 7.62 -13.04 -6.26
N ILE A 270 6.86 -14.08 -5.92
CA ILE A 270 6.91 -14.76 -4.63
C ILE A 270 8.18 -15.61 -4.54
N TYR A 271 9.02 -15.37 -3.53
CA TYR A 271 10.20 -16.18 -3.22
C TYR A 271 10.03 -16.83 -1.85
N GLN A 272 9.62 -18.09 -1.81
CA GLN A 272 9.37 -18.81 -0.55
C GLN A 272 10.65 -18.88 0.32
N PRO A 273 10.58 -18.48 1.62
CA PRO A 273 11.69 -18.59 2.56
C PRO A 273 12.24 -20.02 2.65
N LYS A 274 13.56 -20.13 2.86
CA LYS A 274 14.28 -21.39 3.09
C LYS A 274 14.49 -21.65 4.58
#